data_AF-I4YSS3-F1
#
_entry.id   AF-I4YSS3-F1
#
_cell.length_a   1.000
_cell.length_b   1.000
_cell.length_c   1.000
_cell.angle_alpha   90.00
_cell.angle_beta   90.00
_cell.angle_gamma   90.00
#
_symmetry.space_group_name_H-M   'P 1'
#
loop_
_entity.id
_entity.type
_entity.pdbx_description
1 polymer ?
#
loop_
_entity_poly.entity_id
_entity_poly.type
_entity_poly.pdbx_seq_one_letter_code
_entity_poly.pdbx_strand_id
1 'polypeptide(L)' 'MVPYPVEPMANLLRILLAILLPPVGVFFTVGLGGQFWLNILLTILGYIPGIVHAVWIIARQAR' A
#
# COMPACT_ATOMS: atom_id res chain seq x y z
N MET A 1 17.46 28.97 2.11
CA MET A 1 16.35 28.44 2.91
C MET A 1 15.99 27.08 2.33
N VAL A 2 16.74 26.05 2.71
CA VAL A 2 16.56 24.71 2.15
C VAL A 2 15.31 24.11 2.80
N PRO A 3 14.26 23.77 2.05
CA PRO A 3 13.15 23.02 2.62
C PRO A 3 13.70 21.66 3.05
N TYR A 4 13.67 21.39 4.35
CA TYR A 4 13.83 20.03 4.84
C TYR A 4 12.79 19.16 4.11
N PRO A 5 13.18 18.05 3.49
CA PRO A 5 12.24 17.19 2.81
C PRO A 5 11.26 16.64 3.85
N VAL A 6 10.05 17.18 3.85
CA VAL A 6 8.84 16.45 4.25
C VAL A 6 8.93 15.12 3.46
N GLU A 7 9.10 13.90 3.98
CA GLU A 7 8.51 13.27 5.14
C GLU A 7 9.14 11.86 5.33
N PRO A 8 10.22 11.65 6.10
CA PRO A 8 10.60 10.28 6.51
C PRO A 8 9.44 9.57 7.22
N MET A 9 8.55 10.34 7.86
CA MET A 9 7.27 9.89 8.42
C MET A 9 6.29 9.36 7.37
N ALA A 10 6.17 9.96 6.18
CA ALA A 10 5.17 9.52 5.20
C ALA A 10 5.47 8.14 4.64
N ASN A 11 6.75 7.77 4.52
CA ASN A 11 7.13 6.40 4.13
C ASN A 11 6.80 5.39 5.23
N LEU A 12 7.07 5.73 6.50
CA LEU A 12 6.73 4.88 7.64
C LEU A 12 5.20 4.72 7.79
N LEU A 13 4.46 5.82 7.64
CA LEU A 13 3.00 5.84 7.68
C LEU A 13 2.40 5.02 6.54
N ARG A 14 2.94 5.10 5.32
CA ARG A 14 2.52 4.27 4.18
C ARG A 14 2.74 2.79 4.43
N ILE A 15 3.87 2.41 5.04
CA ILE A 15 4.18 1.02 5.39
C ILE A 15 3.23 0.52 6.49
N LEU A 16 3.02 1.30 7.55
CA LEU A 16 2.07 1.00 8.63
C LEU A 16 0.64 0.84 8.10
N LEU A 17 0.21 1.76 7.23
CA LEU A 17 -1.11 1.71 6.61
C LEU A 17 -1.24 0.53 5.64
N ALA A 18 -0.19 0.15 4.89
CA ALA A 18 -0.22 -1.02 4.02
C ALA A 18 -0.30 -2.34 4.78
N ILE A 19 0.22 -2.40 6.01
CA ILE A 19 0.12 -3.58 6.87
C ILE A 19 -1.24 -3.61 7.56
N LEU A 20 -1.66 -2.51 8.22
CA LEU A 20 -2.90 -2.45 8.98
C LEU A 20 -4.15 -2.47 8.05
N LEU A 21 -4.06 -1.78 6.92
CA LEU A 21 -5.10 -1.58 5.91
C LEU A 21 -4.51 -1.79 4.50
N PRO A 22 -4.25 -3.05 4.10
CA PRO A 22 -3.71 -3.38 2.78
C PRO A 22 -4.39 -2.66 1.59
N PRO A 23 -5.73 -2.50 1.53
CA PRO A 23 -6.36 -1.79 0.42
C PRO A 23 -5.99 -0.31 0.35
N VAL A 24 -5.66 0.34 1.47
CA VAL A 24 -5.24 1.76 1.48
C VAL A 24 -3.83 1.90 0.89
N GLY A 25 -2.90 1.00 1.25
CA GLY A 25 -1.56 0.98 0.66
C GLY A 25 -1.59 0.73 -0.86
N VAL A 26 -2.43 -0.20 -1.30
CA VAL A 26 -2.65 -0.46 -2.74
C VAL A 26 -3.31 0.72 -3.42
N PHE A 27 -4.34 1.35 -2.82
CA PHE A 27 -4.99 2.53 -3.38
C PHE A 27 -4.01 3.68 -3.64
N PHE A 28 -3.09 3.97 -2.74
CA PHE A 28 -2.07 5.00 -2.97
C PHE A 28 -1.04 4.63 -4.04
N THR A 29 -0.87 3.33 -4.33
CA THR A 29 0.12 2.84 -5.30
C THR A 29 -0.46 2.72 -6.72
N VAL A 30 -1.70 2.24 -6.85
CA VAL A 30 -2.34 1.97 -8.16
C VAL A 30 -3.65 2.73 -8.41
N GLY A 31 -4.14 3.50 -7.42
CA GLY A 31 -5.43 4.19 -7.50
C GLY A 31 -6.65 3.27 -7.37
N LEU A 32 -7.82 3.76 -7.79
CA LEU A 32 -9.07 3.00 -7.87
C LEU A 32 -9.11 2.15 -9.17
N GLY A 33 -8.29 1.10 -9.21
CA GLY A 33 -8.21 0.17 -10.34
C GLY A 33 -8.60 -1.27 -10.00
N GLY A 34 -8.51 -2.17 -10.98
CA GLY A 34 -8.80 -3.60 -10.78
C GLY A 34 -7.92 -4.24 -9.70
N GLN A 35 -6.68 -3.79 -9.53
CA GLN A 35 -5.78 -4.27 -8.47
C GLN A 35 -6.19 -3.85 -7.06
N PHE A 36 -6.85 -2.70 -6.90
CA PHE A 36 -7.41 -2.26 -5.63
C PHE A 36 -8.61 -3.15 -5.22
N TRP A 37 -9.52 -3.41 -6.16
CA TRP A 37 -10.66 -4.29 -5.93
C TRP A 37 -10.24 -5.74 -5.65
N LEU A 38 -9.22 -6.24 -6.37
CA LEU A 38 -8.63 -7.55 -6.09
C LEU A 38 -8.06 -7.60 -4.67
N ASN A 39 -7.37 -6.54 -4.23
CA ASN A 39 -6.82 -6.49 -2.88
C ASN A 39 -7.91 -6.48 -1.80
N ILE A 40 -9.01 -5.75 -2.01
CA ILE A 40 -10.18 -5.79 -1.11
C ILE A 40 -10.75 -7.21 -1.02
N LEU A 41 -10.97 -7.87 -2.17
CA LEU A 41 -11.51 -9.23 -2.21
C LEU A 41 -10.58 -10.22 -1.48
N LEU A 42 -9.27 -10.12 -1.70
CA LEU A 42 -8.26 -10.93 -1.02
C LEU A 42 -8.28 -10.68 0.48
N THR A 43 -8.38 -9.42 0.92
CA THR A 43 -8.41 -9.06 2.35
C THR A 43 -9.66 -9.62 3.06
N ILE A 44 -10.80 -9.69 2.36
CA ILE A 44 -12.05 -10.29 2.89
C ILE A 44 -11.98 -11.83 2.90
N LEU A 45 -11.36 -12.45 1.89
CA LEU A 45 -11.13 -13.91 1.84
C LEU A 45 -10.05 -14.37 2.84
N GLY A 46 -9.15 -13.47 3.24
CA GLY A 46 -8.11 -13.71 4.23
C GLY A 46 -7.16 -12.52 4.30
N TYR A 47 -6.87 -12.05 5.51
CA TYR A 47 -6.01 -10.89 5.70
C TYR A 47 -4.58 -11.09 5.15
N ILE A 48 -4.04 -12.32 5.30
CA ILE A 48 -2.70 -12.70 4.84
C ILE A 48 -2.53 -12.54 3.30
N PRO A 49 -3.38 -13.12 2.43
CA PRO A 49 -3.23 -12.93 0.98
C PRO A 49 -3.42 -11.48 0.53
N GLY A 50 -4.23 -10.69 1.25
CA GLY A 50 -4.34 -9.24 1.02
C GLY A 50 -3.01 -8.50 1.26
N ILE A 51 -2.30 -8.83 2.34
CA ILE A 51 -0.98 -8.24 2.64
C ILE A 51 0.06 -8.63 1.59
N VAL A 52 0.14 -9.91 1.22
CA VAL A 52 1.13 -10.40 0.23
C VAL A 52 0.93 -9.68 -1.11
N HIS A 53 -0.32 -9.54 -1.56
CA HIS A 53 -0.62 -8.83 -2.79
C HIS A 53 -0.25 -7.34 -2.72
N ALA A 54 -0.52 -6.69 -1.58
CA ALA A 54 -0.17 -5.28 -1.37
C ALA A 54 1.34 -5.05 -1.40
N VAL A 55 2.11 -5.87 -0.68
CA VAL A 55 3.58 -5.79 -0.64
C VAL A 55 4.18 -6.05 -2.02
N TRP A 56 3.68 -7.04 -2.76
CA TRP A 56 4.15 -7.32 -4.13
C TRP A 56 3.93 -6.14 -5.07
N ILE A 57 2.78 -5.46 -4.97
CA ILE A 57 2.49 -4.25 -5.76
C ILE A 57 3.44 -3.11 -5.45
N ILE A 58 3.65 -2.82 -4.16
CA ILE A 58 4.54 -1.73 -3.72
C ILE A 58 5.98 -2.01 -4.14
N ALA A 59 6.47 -3.24 -3.92
CA ALA A 59 7.83 -3.64 -4.28
C ALA A 59 8.07 -3.64 -5.81
N ARG A 60 7.03 -3.90 -6.61
CA ARG A 60 7.12 -3.82 -8.07
C ARG A 60 7.14 -2.38 -8.58
N GLN A 61 6.41 -1.47 -7.92
CA GLN A 61 6.37 -0.04 -8.27
C GLN A 61 7.62 0.72 -7.81
N ALA A 62 8.31 0.23 -6.77
CA ALA A 62 9.55 0.81 -6.26
C ALA A 62 10.79 0.54 -7.16
N ARG A 63 10.62 -0.23 -8.25
CA ARG A 63 11.64 -0.41 -9.29
C ARG A 63 11.37 0.46 -10.50
#